data_AF-A0A355GEU6-F1
#
_entry.id   AF-A0A355GEU6-F1
#
_cell.length_a   1.000
_cell.length_b   1.000
_cell.length_c   1.000
_cell.angle_alpha   90.00
_cell.angle_beta   90.00
_cell.angle_gamma   90.00
#
_symmetry.space_group_name_H-M   'P 1'
#
loop_
_entity.id
_entity.type
_entity.pdbx_description
1 polymer ?
#
loop_
_entity_poly.entity_id
_entity_poly.type
_entity_poly.pdbx_seq_one_letter_code
_entity_poly.pdbx_strand_id
1 'polypeptide(L)'
;MDAAKTYSAWGLICGARYHEAVGELDAAEELMEGCSKRYEGNAADWYFWCVRTNHGDQKTARLLAERMILEHPYPNHYTRTMEIGVIHFMQGSGKEAYENFLTAYQKHNDSYCGLHAALLADELNMTFERDELLKEIAGLWNKDYASAELANYFQLMLKEPAPFEWDPDRFQSLMVQLPEGSPTNFYFFAGKFLKLRGQEALAENYLQLAAASPETGKYNCALASQYLRALDKKVKPRRIEELPDGYHEVKQQSGQADYLVKRGKWKDAIQIYDEILKSHPKLTGILIRRAQSNEQMGEYEPAIADYKRVIEIDPVNWKPHTCLAIVYGASEQDEFRNAPQSLQHAQQAFDMLPTRYWVMYGALAVAYAAQGEFDKAIEFQKEALARAPTMEKNAVNRRLQLFNEGKPYIRSATE
;
A
#
# COMPACT_ATOMS: atom_id res chain seq x y z
N MET A 1 4.42 -20.18 25.73
CA MET A 1 3.76 -20.47 27.02
C MET A 1 4.38 -19.74 28.20
N ASP A 2 5.70 -19.67 28.37
CA ASP A 2 6.28 -18.98 29.54
C ASP A 2 5.98 -17.48 29.60
N ALA A 3 5.82 -16.81 28.45
CA ALA A 3 5.38 -15.42 28.40
C ALA A 3 3.97 -15.21 29.01
N ALA A 4 3.03 -16.16 28.82
CA ALA A 4 1.66 -16.04 29.34
C ALA A 4 1.62 -16.08 30.87
N LYS A 5 2.59 -16.75 31.51
CA LYS A 5 2.75 -16.79 32.98
C LYS A 5 3.08 -15.43 33.59
N THR A 6 3.53 -14.46 32.78
CA THR A 6 3.76 -13.08 33.24
C THR A 6 2.46 -12.31 33.46
N TYR A 7 1.34 -12.82 32.92
CA TYR A 7 0.03 -12.15 32.88
C TYR A 7 0.03 -10.77 32.23
N SER A 8 1.11 -10.37 31.56
CA SER A 8 1.16 -9.16 30.73
C SER A 8 0.23 -9.29 29.52
N ALA A 9 -0.29 -8.18 29.01
CA ALA A 9 -1.16 -8.18 27.83
C ALA A 9 -0.52 -8.93 26.65
N TRP A 10 0.73 -8.59 26.34
CA TRP A 10 1.51 -9.26 25.31
C TRP A 10 1.68 -10.76 25.58
N GLY A 11 2.01 -11.13 26.82
CA GLY A 11 2.18 -12.53 27.21
C GLY A 11 0.90 -13.36 27.05
N LEU A 12 -0.25 -12.80 27.46
CA LEU A 12 -1.56 -13.44 27.31
C LEU A 12 -1.94 -13.60 25.84
N ILE A 13 -1.77 -12.56 25.01
CA ILE A 13 -2.04 -12.62 23.57
C ILE A 13 -1.13 -13.64 22.88
N CYS A 14 0.16 -13.70 23.23
CA CYS A 14 1.07 -14.71 22.69
C CYS A 14 0.66 -16.13 23.10
N GLY A 15 0.20 -16.32 24.35
CA GLY A 15 -0.35 -17.59 24.81
C GLY A 15 -1.60 -17.98 24.03
N ALA A 16 -2.54 -17.04 23.84
CA ALA A 16 -3.76 -17.26 23.07
C ALA A 16 -3.44 -17.66 21.63
N ARG A 17 -2.51 -16.95 20.97
CA ARG A 17 -2.05 -17.27 19.60
C ARG A 17 -1.43 -18.66 19.49
N TYR A 18 -0.71 -19.11 20.53
CA TYR A 18 -0.16 -20.46 20.59
C TYR A 18 -1.28 -21.51 20.67
N HIS A 19 -2.20 -21.38 21.64
CA HIS A 19 -3.32 -22.31 21.82
C HIS A 19 -4.20 -22.35 20.57
N GLU A 20 -4.47 -21.21 19.95
CA GLU A 20 -5.17 -21.13 18.68
C GLU A 20 -4.45 -21.92 17.58
N ALA A 21 -3.12 -21.80 17.47
CA ALA A 21 -2.33 -22.49 16.45
C ALA A 21 -2.33 -24.02 16.62
N VAL A 22 -2.45 -24.52 17.85
CA VAL A 22 -2.57 -25.96 18.13
C VAL A 22 -4.01 -26.47 18.16
N GLY A 23 -5.00 -25.60 17.90
CA GLY A 23 -6.42 -25.95 17.85
C GLY A 23 -7.13 -25.98 19.21
N GLU A 24 -6.48 -25.53 20.28
CA GLU A 24 -7.02 -25.46 21.64
C GLU A 24 -7.79 -24.14 21.83
N LEU A 25 -8.92 -23.99 21.12
CA LEU A 25 -9.65 -22.70 21.05
C LEU A 25 -10.23 -22.24 22.40
N ASP A 26 -10.66 -23.16 23.26
CA ASP A 26 -11.18 -22.79 24.59
C ASP A 26 -10.06 -22.18 25.47
N ALA A 27 -8.87 -22.79 25.47
CA ALA A 27 -7.72 -22.25 26.19
C ALA A 27 -7.23 -20.91 25.59
N ALA A 28 -7.35 -20.75 24.28
CA ALA A 28 -7.06 -19.48 23.62
C ALA A 28 -8.08 -18.40 24.05
N GLU A 29 -9.36 -18.75 24.13
CA GLU A 29 -10.42 -17.84 24.57
C GLU A 29 -10.20 -17.36 26.00
N GLU A 30 -9.90 -18.26 26.95
CA GLU A 30 -9.65 -17.89 28.35
C GLU A 30 -8.55 -16.83 28.49
N LEU A 31 -7.49 -16.95 27.69
CA LEU A 31 -6.39 -15.98 27.67
C LEU A 31 -6.78 -14.65 27.00
N MET A 32 -7.57 -14.69 25.92
CA MET A 32 -8.08 -13.50 25.26
C MET A 32 -9.05 -12.72 26.16
N GLU A 33 -10.02 -13.42 26.74
CA GLU A 33 -10.97 -12.89 27.72
C GLU A 33 -10.23 -12.29 28.92
N GLY A 34 -9.29 -13.04 29.50
CA GLY A 34 -8.48 -12.59 30.62
C GLY A 34 -7.66 -11.33 30.29
N CYS A 35 -7.14 -11.23 29.06
CA CYS A 35 -6.45 -10.03 28.60
C CYS A 35 -7.40 -8.83 28.47
N SER A 36 -8.51 -8.99 27.75
CA SER A 36 -9.48 -7.91 27.50
C SER A 36 -10.16 -7.39 28.77
N LYS A 37 -10.41 -8.26 29.76
CA LYS A 37 -10.94 -7.84 31.06
C LYS A 37 -9.93 -7.08 31.91
N ARG A 38 -8.63 -7.32 31.71
CA ARG A 38 -7.55 -6.77 32.54
C ARG A 38 -6.98 -5.48 31.98
N TYR A 39 -6.87 -5.37 30.67
CA TYR A 39 -6.17 -4.29 30.00
C TYR A 39 -7.13 -3.51 29.11
N GLU A 40 -7.36 -2.25 29.48
CA GLU A 40 -8.26 -1.36 28.75
C GLU A 40 -7.89 -1.19 27.27
N GLY A 41 -6.59 -1.14 26.97
CA GLY A 41 -6.07 -1.06 25.60
C GLY A 41 -6.26 -2.33 24.76
N ASN A 42 -6.73 -3.43 25.35
CA ASN A 42 -7.00 -4.70 24.68
C ASN A 42 -8.48 -5.11 24.83
N ALA A 43 -9.36 -4.18 25.23
CA ALA A 43 -10.76 -4.49 25.53
C ALA A 43 -11.53 -5.06 24.33
N ALA A 44 -11.16 -4.70 23.10
CA ALA A 44 -11.78 -5.19 21.88
C ALA A 44 -11.24 -6.56 21.41
N ASP A 45 -10.05 -6.95 21.86
CA ASP A 45 -9.31 -8.05 21.26
C ASP A 45 -10.05 -9.39 21.40
N TRP A 46 -10.68 -9.66 22.55
CA TRP A 46 -11.52 -10.84 22.73
C TRP A 46 -12.71 -10.85 21.77
N TYR A 47 -13.40 -9.72 21.60
CA TYR A 47 -14.52 -9.63 20.66
C TYR A 47 -14.07 -9.89 19.23
N PHE A 48 -12.99 -9.26 18.79
CA PHE A 48 -12.45 -9.44 17.44
C PHE A 48 -11.94 -10.86 17.22
N TRP A 49 -11.36 -11.48 18.25
CA TRP A 49 -10.98 -12.88 18.22
C TRP A 49 -12.20 -13.78 18.03
N CYS A 50 -13.27 -13.61 18.83
CA CYS A 50 -14.50 -14.40 18.70
C CYS A 50 -15.15 -14.23 17.32
N VAL A 51 -15.21 -13.00 16.79
CA VAL A 51 -15.72 -12.71 15.44
C VAL A 51 -14.88 -13.44 14.40
N ARG A 52 -13.55 -13.39 14.51
CA ARG A 52 -12.64 -14.01 13.55
C ARG A 52 -12.70 -15.53 13.59
N THR A 53 -12.68 -16.14 14.76
CA THR A 53 -12.67 -17.60 14.90
C THR A 53 -14.07 -18.21 14.77
N ASN A 54 -15.12 -17.42 15.02
CA ASN A 54 -16.49 -17.89 15.23
C ASN A 54 -16.54 -18.95 16.35
N HIS A 55 -15.79 -18.66 17.41
CA HIS A 55 -15.70 -19.45 18.63
C HIS A 55 -15.89 -18.54 19.83
N GLY A 56 -16.39 -19.09 20.93
CA GLY A 56 -16.50 -18.40 22.20
C GLY A 56 -17.74 -17.56 22.41
N ASP A 57 -17.82 -16.88 23.57
CA ASP A 57 -18.96 -16.05 23.95
C ASP A 57 -18.87 -14.66 23.31
N GLN A 58 -19.16 -14.64 22.00
CA GLN A 58 -19.16 -13.42 21.20
C GLN A 58 -20.09 -12.33 21.76
N LYS A 59 -21.19 -12.71 22.41
CA LYS A 59 -22.16 -11.75 22.97
C LYS A 59 -21.55 -11.02 24.17
N THR A 60 -20.97 -11.76 25.11
CA THR A 60 -20.32 -11.16 26.30
C THR A 60 -19.07 -10.39 25.90
N ALA A 61 -18.28 -10.91 24.97
CA ALA A 61 -17.11 -10.21 24.43
C ALA A 61 -17.50 -8.86 23.79
N ARG A 62 -18.57 -8.85 22.98
CA ARG A 62 -19.10 -7.61 22.39
C ARG A 62 -19.53 -6.61 23.47
N LEU A 63 -20.33 -7.04 24.45
CA LEU A 63 -20.81 -6.15 25.52
C LEU A 63 -19.66 -5.55 26.33
N LEU A 64 -18.59 -6.33 26.56
CA LEU A 64 -17.38 -5.82 27.20
C LEU A 64 -16.71 -4.73 26.35
N ALA A 65 -16.52 -4.99 25.05
CA ALA A 65 -15.92 -4.04 24.12
C ALA A 65 -16.75 -2.76 24.03
N GLU A 66 -18.08 -2.87 23.88
CA GLU A 66 -19.01 -1.72 23.84
C GLU A 66 -18.88 -0.86 25.11
N ARG A 67 -18.98 -1.48 26.29
CA ARG A 67 -18.86 -0.78 27.57
C ARG A 67 -17.50 -0.09 27.73
N MET A 68 -16.42 -0.74 27.32
CA MET A 68 -15.08 -0.20 27.55
C MET A 68 -14.63 0.81 26.49
N ILE A 69 -15.24 0.81 25.30
CA ILE A 69 -14.77 1.58 24.14
C ILE A 69 -15.80 2.63 23.72
N LEU A 70 -17.08 2.25 23.62
CA LEU A 70 -18.14 3.13 23.15
C LEU A 70 -18.67 4.04 24.26
N GLU A 71 -18.76 3.56 25.51
CA GLU A 71 -19.24 4.36 26.66
C GLU A 71 -18.15 5.27 27.25
N HIS A 72 -16.87 4.95 26.98
CA HIS A 72 -15.71 5.75 27.37
C HIS A 72 -14.87 6.13 26.14
N PRO A 73 -15.45 6.88 25.19
CA PRO A 73 -14.71 7.26 24.00
C PRO A 73 -13.59 8.19 24.43
N TYR A 74 -12.35 7.83 24.09
CA TYR A 74 -11.19 8.71 24.17
C TYR A 74 -10.92 9.27 22.76
N PRO A 75 -11.66 10.32 22.33
CA PRO A 75 -11.70 10.74 20.92
C PRO A 75 -10.40 11.31 20.37
N ASN A 76 -9.39 11.49 21.23
CA ASN A 76 -8.04 11.94 20.86
C ASN A 76 -7.05 10.77 20.77
N HIS A 77 -7.46 9.55 21.15
CA HIS A 77 -6.62 8.36 21.05
C HIS A 77 -6.92 7.63 19.74
N TYR A 78 -6.00 7.74 18.79
CA TYR A 78 -6.12 7.18 17.43
C TYR A 78 -6.67 5.74 17.39
N THR A 79 -6.04 4.82 18.13
CA THR A 79 -6.45 3.40 18.16
C THR A 79 -7.89 3.23 18.61
N ARG A 80 -8.37 4.07 19.54
CA ARG A 80 -9.74 3.98 20.05
C ARG A 80 -10.74 4.41 19.00
N THR A 81 -10.49 5.51 18.28
CA THR A 81 -11.39 5.93 17.19
C THR A 81 -11.46 4.90 16.07
N MET A 82 -10.34 4.26 15.74
CA MET A 82 -10.31 3.15 14.80
C MET A 82 -11.14 1.95 15.30
N GLU A 83 -10.93 1.52 16.55
CA GLU A 83 -11.65 0.39 17.14
C GLU A 83 -13.17 0.63 17.17
N ILE A 84 -13.61 1.85 17.49
CA ILE A 84 -15.02 2.25 17.43
C ILE A 84 -15.58 2.05 16.01
N GLY A 85 -14.86 2.52 14.99
CA GLY A 85 -15.24 2.33 13.58
C GLY A 85 -15.34 0.85 13.20
N VAL A 86 -14.39 0.03 13.63
CA VAL A 86 -14.40 -1.43 13.41
C VAL A 86 -15.59 -2.09 14.11
N ILE A 87 -15.89 -1.71 15.37
CA ILE A 87 -17.02 -2.27 16.12
C ILE A 87 -18.34 -1.95 15.41
N HIS A 88 -18.56 -0.70 15.00
CA HIS A 88 -19.74 -0.32 14.23
C HIS A 88 -19.83 -1.07 12.90
N PHE A 89 -18.70 -1.24 12.20
CA PHE A 89 -18.65 -2.03 10.97
C PHE A 89 -19.11 -3.46 11.23
N MET A 90 -18.57 -4.12 12.26
CA MET A 90 -18.94 -5.50 12.63
C MET A 90 -20.42 -5.63 13.02
N GLN A 91 -21.04 -4.55 13.50
CA GLN A 91 -22.44 -4.53 13.90
C GLN A 91 -23.39 -4.24 12.73
N GLY A 92 -22.87 -3.98 11.52
CA GLY A 92 -23.67 -3.59 10.36
C GLY A 92 -24.11 -2.12 10.38
N SER A 93 -23.55 -1.31 11.28
CA SER A 93 -23.79 0.14 11.40
C SER A 93 -22.87 0.90 10.44
N GLY A 94 -23.11 0.75 9.13
CA GLY A 94 -22.22 1.24 8.09
C GLY A 94 -22.00 2.75 8.09
N LYS A 95 -23.04 3.52 8.43
CA LYS A 95 -22.96 4.99 8.51
C LYS A 95 -22.11 5.45 9.70
N GLU A 96 -22.35 4.87 10.88
CA GLU A 96 -21.58 5.16 12.09
C GLU A 96 -20.11 4.72 11.93
N ALA A 97 -19.87 3.58 11.28
CA ALA A 97 -18.52 3.14 10.92
C ALA A 97 -17.83 4.15 10.00
N TYR A 98 -18.53 4.61 8.95
CA TYR A 98 -18.01 5.61 8.01
C TYR A 98 -17.62 6.91 8.74
N GLU A 99 -18.50 7.45 9.57
CA GLU A 99 -18.26 8.68 10.32
C GLU A 99 -17.05 8.57 11.26
N ASN A 100 -16.88 7.42 11.92
CA ASN A 100 -15.73 7.16 12.80
C ASN A 100 -14.42 7.02 12.03
N PHE A 101 -14.40 6.24 10.95
CA PHE A 101 -13.20 6.11 10.10
C PHE A 101 -12.83 7.44 9.44
N LEU A 102 -13.81 8.20 8.95
CA LEU A 102 -13.58 9.53 8.39
C LEU A 102 -12.99 10.48 9.43
N THR A 103 -13.53 10.49 10.65
CA THR A 103 -13.03 11.31 11.75
C THR A 103 -11.59 10.93 12.11
N ALA A 104 -11.27 9.63 12.19
CA ALA A 104 -9.91 9.15 12.45
C ALA A 104 -8.94 9.57 11.35
N TYR A 105 -9.36 9.43 10.08
CA TYR A 105 -8.59 9.85 8.92
C TYR A 105 -8.29 11.35 8.94
N GLN A 106 -9.32 12.20 9.07
CA GLN A 106 -9.17 13.66 9.07
C GLN A 106 -8.28 14.17 10.21
N LYS A 107 -8.30 13.51 11.37
CA LYS A 107 -7.48 13.91 12.52
C LYS A 107 -6.02 13.47 12.40
N HIS A 108 -5.76 12.30 11.82
CA HIS A 108 -4.44 11.66 11.90
C HIS A 108 -3.74 11.46 10.54
N ASN A 109 -4.42 11.77 9.43
CA ASN A 109 -4.00 11.46 8.06
C ASN A 109 -3.58 9.98 7.94
N ASP A 110 -4.39 9.09 8.50
CA ASP A 110 -4.15 7.64 8.51
C ASP A 110 -4.88 6.96 7.35
N SER A 111 -4.09 6.50 6.37
CA SER A 111 -4.64 5.93 5.14
C SER A 111 -5.43 4.64 5.35
N TYR A 112 -5.18 3.89 6.43
CA TYR A 112 -6.00 2.72 6.76
C TYR A 112 -7.45 3.11 7.06
N CYS A 113 -7.66 4.09 7.93
CA CYS A 113 -8.99 4.63 8.21
C CYS A 113 -9.60 5.29 6.95
N GLY A 114 -8.79 6.01 6.17
CA GLY A 114 -9.24 6.62 4.92
C GLY A 114 -9.77 5.61 3.91
N LEU A 115 -9.08 4.48 3.72
CA LEU A 115 -9.50 3.42 2.80
C LEU A 115 -10.79 2.73 3.27
N HIS A 116 -10.96 2.51 4.58
CA HIS A 116 -12.24 2.03 5.13
C HIS A 116 -13.37 3.03 4.88
N ALA A 117 -13.15 4.32 5.13
CA ALA A 117 -14.14 5.36 4.87
C ALA A 117 -14.52 5.42 3.38
N ALA A 118 -13.55 5.30 2.47
CA ALA A 118 -13.82 5.31 1.03
C ALA A 118 -14.68 4.12 0.59
N LEU A 119 -14.40 2.91 1.07
CA LEU A 119 -15.18 1.71 0.73
C LEU A 119 -16.59 1.75 1.34
N LEU A 120 -16.74 2.27 2.56
CA LEU A 120 -18.05 2.47 3.17
C LEU A 120 -18.86 3.56 2.46
N ALA A 121 -18.23 4.65 2.03
CA ALA A 121 -18.89 5.67 1.22
C ALA A 121 -19.44 5.05 -0.08
N ASP A 122 -18.66 4.19 -0.72
CA ASP A 122 -19.08 3.44 -1.91
C ASP A 122 -20.30 2.55 -1.64
N GLU A 123 -20.30 1.80 -0.53
CA GLU A 123 -21.45 0.98 -0.07
C GLU A 123 -22.70 1.82 0.23
N LEU A 124 -22.51 3.03 0.74
CA LEU A 124 -23.58 3.98 1.05
C LEU A 124 -24.03 4.79 -0.18
N ASN A 125 -23.48 4.51 -1.37
CA ASN A 125 -23.70 5.25 -2.62
C ASN A 125 -23.27 6.74 -2.57
N MET A 126 -22.34 7.07 -1.68
CA MET A 126 -21.70 8.38 -1.52
C MET A 126 -20.48 8.49 -2.45
N THR A 127 -20.74 8.49 -3.76
CA THR A 127 -19.69 8.37 -4.79
C THR A 127 -18.73 9.56 -4.82
N PHE A 128 -19.23 10.78 -4.58
CA PHE A 128 -18.40 11.98 -4.51
C PHE A 128 -17.41 11.91 -3.35
N GLU A 129 -17.88 11.54 -2.17
CA GLU A 129 -17.07 11.40 -0.96
C GLU A 129 -16.03 10.29 -1.12
N ARG A 130 -16.41 9.16 -1.72
CA ARG A 130 -15.47 8.09 -2.08
C ARG A 130 -14.35 8.63 -2.97
N ASP A 131 -14.68 9.34 -4.04
CA ASP A 131 -13.70 9.79 -5.02
C ASP A 131 -12.74 10.83 -4.45
N GLU A 132 -13.24 11.79 -3.65
CA GLU A 132 -12.38 12.74 -2.95
C GLU A 132 -11.49 12.05 -1.90
N LEU A 133 -12.01 11.08 -1.14
CA LEU A 133 -11.19 10.31 -0.20
C LEU A 133 -10.06 9.56 -0.90
N LEU A 134 -10.34 8.87 -2.00
CA LEU A 134 -9.31 8.15 -2.76
C LEU A 134 -8.23 9.09 -3.30
N LYS A 135 -8.63 10.26 -3.79
CA LYS A 135 -7.72 11.31 -4.27
C LYS A 135 -6.85 11.87 -3.16
N GLU A 136 -7.42 12.15 -1.99
CA GLU A 136 -6.66 12.62 -0.82
C GLU A 136 -5.67 11.57 -0.33
N ILE A 137 -6.09 10.30 -0.24
CA ILE A 137 -5.20 9.17 0.14
C ILE A 137 -4.07 9.01 -0.89
N ALA A 138 -4.38 9.10 -2.18
CA ALA A 138 -3.37 9.11 -3.24
C ALA A 138 -2.40 10.29 -3.08
N GLY A 139 -2.85 11.44 -2.57
CA GLY A 139 -2.02 12.60 -2.25
C GLY A 139 -1.02 12.37 -1.12
N LEU A 140 -1.23 11.37 -0.27
CA LEU A 140 -0.32 10.98 0.81
C LEU A 140 0.87 10.13 0.35
N TRP A 141 1.12 10.03 -0.95
CA TRP A 141 2.16 9.17 -1.56
C TRP A 141 3.55 9.25 -0.92
N ASN A 142 4.00 10.44 -0.50
CA ASN A 142 5.29 10.60 0.19
C ASN A 142 5.31 10.05 1.63
N LYS A 143 4.14 9.97 2.29
CA LYS A 143 3.96 9.51 3.68
C LYS A 143 3.61 8.02 3.73
N ASP A 144 2.69 7.60 2.87
CA ASP A 144 2.22 6.22 2.75
C ASP A 144 2.10 5.85 1.27
N TYR A 145 3.25 5.48 0.70
CA TYR A 145 3.37 5.08 -0.71
C TYR A 145 2.40 3.96 -1.07
N ALA A 146 2.29 2.94 -0.21
CA ALA A 146 1.52 1.74 -0.53
C ALA A 146 0.02 2.04 -0.61
N SER A 147 -0.53 2.73 0.39
CA SER A 147 -1.95 3.07 0.40
C SER A 147 -2.30 4.05 -0.72
N ALA A 148 -1.40 4.98 -1.05
CA ALA A 148 -1.58 5.89 -2.18
C ALA A 148 -1.66 5.13 -3.52
N GLU A 149 -0.81 4.12 -3.73
CA GLU A 149 -0.85 3.31 -4.95
C GLU A 149 -2.10 2.43 -5.03
N LEU A 150 -2.56 1.89 -3.90
CA LEU A 150 -3.84 1.17 -3.87
C LEU A 150 -5.01 2.12 -4.19
N ALA A 151 -5.01 3.34 -3.65
CA ALA A 151 -6.02 4.34 -3.96
C ALA A 151 -5.97 4.78 -5.44
N ASN A 152 -4.78 4.91 -6.03
CA ASN A 152 -4.63 5.14 -7.47
C ASN A 152 -5.20 3.97 -8.29
N TYR A 153 -4.97 2.74 -7.83
CA TYR A 153 -5.51 1.56 -8.49
C TYR A 153 -7.05 1.61 -8.49
N PHE A 154 -7.66 1.87 -7.33
CA PHE A 154 -9.11 2.02 -7.24
C PHE A 154 -9.64 3.14 -8.15
N GLN A 155 -8.98 4.31 -8.19
CA GLN A 155 -9.37 5.39 -9.09
C GLN A 155 -9.29 5.01 -10.57
N LEU A 156 -8.26 4.28 -10.99
CA LEU A 156 -8.12 3.79 -12.38
C LEU A 156 -9.26 2.84 -12.77
N MET A 157 -9.68 1.98 -11.84
CA MET A 157 -10.81 1.06 -12.03
C MET A 157 -12.17 1.78 -12.09
N LEU A 158 -12.27 2.96 -11.46
CA LEU A 158 -13.49 3.77 -11.42
C LEU A 158 -13.60 4.77 -12.59
N LYS A 159 -12.55 4.90 -13.41
CA LYS A 159 -12.47 5.89 -14.48
C LYS A 159 -13.34 5.48 -15.68
N GLU A 160 -14.26 6.35 -16.07
CA GLU A 160 -15.10 6.21 -17.27
C GLU A 160 -14.46 6.90 -18.49
N PRO A 161 -14.73 6.48 -19.75
CA PRO A 161 -15.66 5.40 -20.17
C PRO A 161 -15.03 4.00 -20.28
N ALA A 162 -13.75 3.85 -19.93
CA ALA A 162 -13.01 2.60 -20.07
C ALA A 162 -12.33 2.26 -18.74
N PRO A 163 -13.02 1.58 -17.81
CA PRO A 163 -12.45 1.23 -16.53
C PRO A 163 -11.29 0.26 -16.73
N PHE A 164 -10.18 0.52 -16.04
CA PHE A 164 -9.06 -0.41 -15.98
C PHE A 164 -9.53 -1.75 -15.39
N GLU A 165 -9.02 -2.88 -15.89
CA GLU A 165 -9.30 -4.19 -15.30
C GLU A 165 -8.36 -4.48 -14.13
N TRP A 166 -8.82 -5.30 -13.18
CA TRP A 166 -7.97 -5.71 -12.07
C TRP A 166 -6.90 -6.69 -12.57
N ASP A 167 -5.67 -6.41 -12.22
CA ASP A 167 -4.46 -7.14 -12.59
C ASP A 167 -3.82 -7.69 -11.30
N PRO A 168 -3.94 -9.01 -11.07
CA PRO A 168 -3.33 -9.66 -9.93
C PRO A 168 -1.80 -9.51 -9.88
N ASP A 169 -1.10 -9.44 -11.01
CA ASP A 169 0.36 -9.34 -11.05
C ASP A 169 0.82 -7.95 -10.56
N ARG A 170 0.10 -6.89 -10.96
CA ARG A 170 0.28 -5.53 -10.43
C ARG A 170 0.04 -5.47 -8.94
N PHE A 171 -1.10 -6.00 -8.48
CA PHE A 171 -1.44 -5.99 -7.06
C PHE A 171 -0.42 -6.79 -6.23
N GLN A 172 0.01 -7.95 -6.72
CA GLN A 172 1.00 -8.78 -6.06
C GLN A 172 2.39 -8.12 -6.01
N SER A 173 2.76 -7.35 -7.04
CA SER A 173 3.98 -6.54 -7.04
C SER A 173 3.99 -5.47 -5.95
N LEU A 174 2.82 -4.95 -5.58
CA LEU A 174 2.67 -4.07 -4.41
C LEU A 174 2.82 -4.87 -3.11
N MET A 175 2.15 -6.03 -2.99
CA MET A 175 2.13 -6.84 -1.76
C MET A 175 3.52 -7.27 -1.30
N VAL A 176 4.36 -7.70 -2.23
CA VAL A 176 5.74 -8.16 -1.95
C VAL A 176 6.58 -7.07 -1.27
N GLN A 177 6.30 -5.80 -1.56
CA GLN A 177 7.07 -4.66 -1.04
C GLN A 177 6.56 -4.16 0.31
N LEU A 178 5.42 -4.66 0.79
CA LEU A 178 4.83 -4.19 2.04
C LEU A 178 5.54 -4.79 3.25
N PRO A 179 5.62 -4.06 4.38
CA PRO A 179 6.07 -4.64 5.65
C PRO A 179 5.11 -5.75 6.10
N GLU A 180 5.57 -6.61 7.00
CA GLU A 180 4.73 -7.62 7.64
C GLU A 180 3.51 -6.99 8.35
N GLY A 181 2.38 -7.68 8.30
CA GLY A 181 1.07 -7.25 8.76
C GLY A 181 0.30 -6.33 7.81
N SER A 182 0.96 -5.70 6.84
CA SER A 182 0.30 -4.82 5.88
C SER A 182 -0.44 -5.57 4.76
N PRO A 183 0.08 -6.66 4.16
CA PRO A 183 -0.64 -7.43 3.14
C PRO A 183 -2.06 -7.81 3.57
N THR A 184 -2.25 -8.22 4.84
CA THR A 184 -3.59 -8.51 5.39
C THR A 184 -4.61 -7.40 5.13
N ASN A 185 -4.22 -6.15 5.40
CA ASN A 185 -5.11 -5.01 5.23
C ASN A 185 -5.42 -4.76 3.75
N PHE A 186 -4.40 -4.86 2.89
CA PHE A 186 -4.55 -4.62 1.47
C PHE A 186 -5.39 -5.71 0.79
N TYR A 187 -5.23 -6.98 1.18
CA TYR A 187 -6.10 -8.06 0.74
C TYR A 187 -7.56 -7.81 1.11
N PHE A 188 -7.84 -7.31 2.31
CA PHE A 188 -9.20 -6.95 2.69
C PHE A 188 -9.74 -5.81 1.83
N PHE A 189 -8.98 -4.71 1.67
CA PHE A 189 -9.42 -3.56 0.88
C PHE A 189 -9.66 -3.92 -0.59
N ALA A 190 -8.74 -4.67 -1.21
CA ALA A 190 -8.91 -5.18 -2.57
C ALA A 190 -10.14 -6.07 -2.68
N GLY A 191 -10.30 -7.04 -1.77
CA GLY A 191 -11.43 -7.96 -1.78
C GLY A 191 -12.78 -7.26 -1.66
N LYS A 192 -12.89 -6.28 -0.75
CA LYS A 192 -14.08 -5.44 -0.58
C LYS A 192 -14.36 -4.60 -1.82
N PHE A 193 -13.37 -3.89 -2.34
CA PHE A 193 -13.51 -3.06 -3.54
C PHE A 193 -14.00 -3.90 -4.74
N LEU A 194 -13.38 -5.05 -4.99
CA LEU A 194 -13.72 -5.93 -6.10
C LEU A 194 -15.14 -6.50 -5.98
N LYS A 195 -15.60 -6.76 -4.76
CA LYS A 195 -16.99 -7.19 -4.53
C LYS A 195 -17.99 -6.11 -4.93
N LEU A 196 -17.71 -4.83 -4.61
CA LEU A 196 -18.55 -3.70 -5.01
C LEU A 196 -18.60 -3.50 -6.54
N ARG A 197 -17.68 -4.13 -7.26
CA ARG A 197 -17.61 -4.14 -8.73
C ARG A 197 -18.05 -5.48 -9.34
N GLY A 198 -18.68 -6.35 -8.55
CA GLY A 198 -19.20 -7.63 -9.03
C GLY A 198 -18.15 -8.69 -9.36
N GLN A 199 -16.87 -8.48 -9.02
CA GLN A 199 -15.79 -9.43 -9.27
C GLN A 199 -15.70 -10.48 -8.16
N GLU A 200 -16.72 -11.33 -8.05
CA GLU A 200 -16.93 -12.19 -6.87
C GLU A 200 -15.79 -13.18 -6.61
N ALA A 201 -15.24 -13.81 -7.66
CA ALA A 201 -14.19 -14.81 -7.50
C ALA A 201 -12.88 -14.19 -6.98
N LEU A 202 -12.49 -13.02 -7.51
CA LEU A 202 -11.30 -12.29 -7.04
C LEU A 202 -11.53 -11.72 -5.64
N ALA A 203 -12.72 -11.18 -5.38
CA ALA A 203 -13.10 -10.69 -4.06
C ALA A 203 -12.99 -11.80 -3.00
N GLU A 204 -13.57 -12.97 -3.27
CA GLU A 204 -13.48 -14.13 -2.38
C GLU A 204 -12.03 -14.54 -2.15
N ASN A 205 -11.20 -14.59 -3.19
CA ASN A 205 -9.78 -14.95 -3.05
C ASN A 205 -9.05 -14.01 -2.08
N TYR A 206 -9.11 -12.70 -2.30
CA TYR A 206 -8.41 -11.74 -1.45
C TYR A 206 -8.99 -11.68 -0.03
N LEU A 207 -10.30 -11.78 0.13
CA LEU A 207 -10.92 -11.88 1.46
C LEU A 207 -10.46 -13.14 2.21
N GLN A 208 -10.30 -14.27 1.52
CA GLN A 208 -9.74 -15.48 2.12
C GLN A 208 -8.28 -15.29 2.53
N LEU A 209 -7.47 -14.60 1.72
CA LEU A 209 -6.08 -14.28 2.08
C LEU A 209 -5.99 -13.38 3.32
N ALA A 210 -6.89 -12.39 3.43
CA ALA A 210 -6.99 -11.51 4.61
C ALA A 210 -7.50 -12.27 5.85
N ALA A 211 -8.55 -13.07 5.71
CA ALA A 211 -9.15 -13.83 6.82
C ALA A 211 -8.20 -14.89 7.39
N ALA A 212 -7.47 -15.58 6.50
CA ALA A 212 -6.51 -16.61 6.87
C ALA A 212 -5.11 -16.06 7.17
N SER A 213 -4.97 -14.77 7.49
CA SER A 213 -3.67 -14.17 7.77
C SER A 213 -2.99 -14.74 9.03
N PRO A 214 -1.65 -14.92 9.03
CA PRO A 214 -0.91 -15.17 10.26
C PRO A 214 -0.97 -13.98 11.23
N GLU A 215 -1.20 -12.76 10.76
CA GLU A 215 -1.21 -11.52 11.54
C GLU A 215 -2.60 -11.23 12.13
N THR A 216 -3.00 -12.05 13.11
CA THR A 216 -4.36 -12.07 13.67
C THR A 216 -4.73 -10.87 14.55
N GLY A 217 -3.76 -10.01 14.90
CA GLY A 217 -4.02 -8.76 15.61
C GLY A 217 -4.58 -7.65 14.70
N LYS A 218 -4.66 -7.88 13.39
CA LYS A 218 -5.22 -6.90 12.44
C LYS A 218 -6.73 -7.04 12.38
N TYR A 219 -7.47 -5.97 12.62
CA TYR A 219 -8.93 -6.01 12.59
C TYR A 219 -9.50 -6.49 11.25
N ASN A 220 -8.81 -6.21 10.14
CA ASN A 220 -9.23 -6.63 8.80
C ASN A 220 -9.29 -8.16 8.61
N CYS A 221 -8.55 -8.98 9.38
CA CYS A 221 -8.72 -10.44 9.30
C CYS A 221 -10.04 -10.89 9.96
N ALA A 222 -10.47 -10.23 11.04
CA ALA A 222 -11.77 -10.46 11.66
C ALA A 222 -12.91 -9.99 10.75
N LEU A 223 -12.79 -8.79 10.17
CA LEU A 223 -13.75 -8.25 9.22
C LEU A 223 -13.89 -9.14 7.97
N ALA A 224 -12.76 -9.60 7.40
CA ALA A 224 -12.77 -10.52 6.26
C ALA A 224 -13.48 -11.85 6.61
N SER A 225 -13.20 -12.41 7.78
CA SER A 225 -13.81 -13.66 8.25
C SER A 225 -15.32 -13.52 8.42
N GLN A 226 -15.78 -12.41 9.03
CA GLN A 226 -17.19 -12.11 9.18
C GLN A 226 -17.87 -11.94 7.81
N TYR A 227 -17.23 -11.20 6.90
CA TYR A 227 -17.77 -10.92 5.58
C TYR A 227 -17.92 -12.21 4.75
N LEU A 228 -16.92 -13.10 4.78
CA LEU A 228 -17.00 -14.40 4.12
C LEU A 228 -18.15 -15.25 4.69
N ARG A 229 -18.33 -15.30 6.01
CA ARG A 229 -19.45 -16.05 6.63
C ARG A 229 -20.80 -15.47 6.27
N ALA A 230 -20.93 -14.14 6.19
CA ALA A 230 -22.16 -13.49 5.75
C ALA A 230 -22.53 -13.85 4.29
N LEU A 231 -21.55 -14.25 3.48
CA LEU A 231 -21.72 -14.77 2.12
C LEU A 231 -21.84 -16.30 2.05
N ASP A 232 -22.06 -16.98 3.18
CA ASP A 232 -22.08 -18.45 3.31
C ASP A 232 -20.79 -19.13 2.79
N LYS A 233 -19.65 -18.44 2.92
CA LYS A 233 -18.34 -18.98 2.55
C LYS A 233 -17.61 -19.50 3.79
N LYS A 234 -17.08 -20.71 3.67
CA LYS A 234 -16.20 -21.30 4.68
C LYS A 234 -14.87 -20.53 4.71
N VAL A 235 -14.49 -20.01 5.88
CA VAL A 235 -13.20 -19.36 6.09
C VAL A 235 -12.10 -20.42 6.12
N LYS A 236 -11.04 -20.21 5.32
CA LYS A 236 -9.88 -21.11 5.28
C LYS A 236 -9.11 -21.08 6.62
N PRO A 237 -8.43 -22.18 6.99
CA PRO A 237 -7.54 -22.18 8.15
C PRO A 237 -6.46 -21.09 8.03
N ARG A 238 -6.01 -20.60 9.18
CA ARG A 238 -4.90 -19.64 9.27
C ARG A 238 -3.67 -20.15 8.53
N ARG A 239 -3.07 -19.28 7.73
CA ARG A 239 -1.82 -19.53 7.01
C ARG A 239 -0.62 -19.24 7.91
N ILE A 240 0.51 -19.85 7.55
CA ILE A 240 1.80 -19.58 8.19
C ILE A 240 2.32 -18.21 7.74
N GLU A 241 2.17 -17.90 6.45
CA GLU A 241 2.68 -16.69 5.82
C GLU A 241 1.55 -15.81 5.28
N GLU A 242 1.75 -14.49 5.31
CA GLU A 242 0.80 -13.52 4.75
C GLU A 242 0.79 -13.55 3.21
N LEU A 243 1.93 -13.76 2.58
CA LEU A 243 2.04 -13.84 1.14
C LEU A 243 1.73 -15.26 0.65
N PRO A 244 1.19 -15.43 -0.57
CA PRO A 244 1.06 -16.76 -1.17
C PRO A 244 2.43 -17.45 -1.33
N ASP A 245 2.41 -18.78 -1.46
CA ASP A 245 3.61 -19.58 -1.67
C ASP A 245 4.45 -19.05 -2.84
N GLY A 246 5.77 -19.07 -2.69
CA GLY A 246 6.73 -18.50 -3.63
C GLY A 246 7.02 -17.00 -3.42
N TYR A 247 6.07 -16.22 -2.89
CA TYR A 247 6.27 -14.77 -2.70
C TYR A 247 6.95 -14.39 -1.38
N HIS A 248 6.96 -15.27 -0.39
CA HIS A 248 7.73 -15.06 0.84
C HIS A 248 9.24 -14.99 0.54
N GLU A 249 9.75 -15.96 -0.23
CA GLU A 249 11.15 -15.98 -0.66
C GLU A 249 11.49 -14.73 -1.50
N VAL A 250 10.61 -14.36 -2.42
CA VAL A 250 10.75 -13.12 -3.21
C VAL A 250 10.84 -11.90 -2.30
N LYS A 251 9.97 -11.76 -1.30
CA LYS A 251 10.01 -10.62 -0.36
C LYS A 251 11.34 -10.58 0.38
N GLN A 252 11.82 -11.72 0.88
CA GLN A 252 13.11 -11.81 1.56
C GLN A 252 14.29 -11.42 0.63
N GLN A 253 14.35 -12.01 -0.56
CA GLN A 253 15.38 -11.73 -1.57
C GLN A 253 15.36 -10.26 -2.01
N SER A 254 14.17 -9.71 -2.28
CA SER A 254 14.01 -8.30 -2.65
C SER A 254 14.46 -7.35 -1.55
N GLY A 255 14.20 -7.69 -0.28
CA GLY A 255 14.68 -6.91 0.87
C GLY A 255 16.22 -6.94 0.99
N GLN A 256 16.84 -8.08 0.69
CA GLN A 256 18.31 -8.18 0.61
C GLN A 256 18.88 -7.35 -0.54
N ALA A 257 18.26 -7.40 -1.72
CA ALA A 257 18.67 -6.60 -2.88
C ALA A 257 18.52 -5.09 -2.61
N ASP A 258 17.42 -4.67 -1.99
CA ASP A 258 17.20 -3.29 -1.57
C ASP A 258 18.24 -2.79 -0.56
N TYR A 259 18.68 -3.68 0.35
CA TYR A 259 19.76 -3.36 1.27
C TYR A 259 21.09 -3.16 0.54
N LEU A 260 21.40 -3.96 -0.48
CA LEU A 260 22.59 -3.82 -1.31
C LEU A 260 22.57 -2.53 -2.14
N VAL A 261 21.41 -2.19 -2.73
CA VAL A 261 21.13 -0.92 -3.41
C VAL A 261 21.49 0.26 -2.49
N LYS A 262 21.00 0.27 -1.26
CA LYS A 262 21.30 1.34 -0.28
C LYS A 262 22.79 1.47 0.06
N ARG A 263 23.59 0.43 -0.20
CA ARG A 263 25.04 0.42 0.01
C ARG A 263 25.84 0.73 -1.26
N GLY A 264 25.18 1.09 -2.37
CA GLY A 264 25.83 1.31 -3.66
C GLY A 264 26.30 0.03 -4.34
N LYS A 265 25.88 -1.15 -3.87
CA LYS A 265 26.25 -2.45 -4.43
C LYS A 265 25.26 -2.88 -5.51
N TRP A 266 25.14 -2.06 -6.54
CA TRP A 266 24.14 -2.20 -7.61
C TRP A 266 24.24 -3.53 -8.35
N LYS A 267 25.47 -3.95 -8.69
CA LYS A 267 25.72 -5.22 -9.40
C LYS A 267 25.26 -6.44 -8.60
N ASP A 268 25.55 -6.48 -7.31
CA ASP A 268 25.13 -7.57 -6.43
C ASP A 268 23.59 -7.60 -6.29
N ALA A 269 22.95 -6.42 -6.21
CA ALA A 269 21.49 -6.32 -6.17
C ALA A 269 20.83 -6.80 -7.47
N ILE A 270 21.40 -6.43 -8.63
CA ILE A 270 20.92 -6.87 -9.95
C ILE A 270 20.92 -8.40 -10.05
N GLN A 271 21.96 -9.08 -9.56
CA GLN A 271 22.00 -10.55 -9.57
C GLN A 271 20.84 -11.17 -8.79
N ILE A 272 20.49 -10.61 -7.63
CA ILE A 272 19.33 -11.09 -6.85
C ILE A 272 18.03 -10.79 -7.59
N TYR A 273 17.89 -9.61 -8.20
CA TYR A 273 16.70 -9.29 -9.00
C TYR A 273 16.56 -10.22 -10.21
N ASP A 274 17.66 -10.61 -10.86
CA ASP A 274 17.65 -11.57 -11.96
C ASP A 274 17.13 -12.93 -11.51
N GLU A 275 17.52 -13.40 -10.32
CA GLU A 275 17.04 -14.65 -9.73
C GLU A 275 15.54 -14.61 -9.43
N ILE A 276 15.06 -13.51 -8.83
CA ILE A 276 13.62 -13.29 -8.60
C ILE A 276 12.86 -13.31 -9.93
N LEU A 277 13.35 -12.60 -10.95
CA LEU A 277 12.66 -12.46 -12.23
C LEU A 277 12.67 -13.73 -13.08
N LYS A 278 13.57 -14.69 -12.81
CA LYS A 278 13.50 -16.02 -13.44
C LYS A 278 12.25 -16.79 -13.01
N SER A 279 11.87 -16.70 -11.73
CA SER A 279 10.70 -17.38 -11.19
C SER A 279 9.42 -16.56 -11.32
N HIS A 280 9.53 -15.23 -11.20
CA HIS A 280 8.40 -14.30 -11.22
C HIS A 280 8.61 -13.17 -12.25
N PRO A 281 8.56 -13.48 -13.56
CA PRO A 281 8.99 -12.58 -14.65
C PRO A 281 8.10 -11.35 -14.88
N LYS A 282 7.00 -11.23 -14.14
CA LYS A 282 6.02 -10.15 -14.24
C LYS A 282 5.99 -9.22 -13.03
N LEU A 283 6.90 -9.38 -12.07
CA LEU A 283 6.97 -8.51 -10.91
C LEU A 283 7.51 -7.12 -11.30
N THR A 284 6.60 -6.22 -11.62
CA THR A 284 6.91 -4.87 -12.11
C THR A 284 7.73 -4.07 -11.11
N GLY A 285 7.46 -4.23 -9.82
CA GLY A 285 8.26 -3.61 -8.76
C GLY A 285 9.73 -4.04 -8.77
N ILE A 286 10.01 -5.30 -9.11
CA ILE A 286 11.37 -5.85 -9.18
C ILE A 286 12.06 -5.41 -10.48
N LEU A 287 11.34 -5.41 -11.61
CA LEU A 287 11.83 -4.86 -12.87
C LEU A 287 12.24 -3.39 -12.73
N ILE A 288 11.41 -2.55 -12.07
CA ILE A 288 11.74 -1.15 -11.80
C ILE A 288 13.01 -1.04 -10.95
N ARG A 289 13.16 -1.83 -9.89
CA ARG A 289 14.36 -1.79 -9.02
C ARG A 289 15.62 -2.24 -9.74
N ARG A 290 15.52 -3.24 -10.61
CA ARG A 290 16.63 -3.68 -11.47
C ARG A 290 17.00 -2.60 -12.47
N ALA A 291 16.01 -1.98 -13.12
CA ALA A 291 16.22 -0.86 -14.03
C ALA A 291 16.92 0.31 -13.35
N GLN A 292 16.44 0.73 -12.17
CA GLN A 292 17.07 1.78 -11.37
C GLN A 292 18.50 1.45 -10.98
N SER A 293 18.78 0.18 -10.63
CA SER A 293 20.13 -0.27 -10.31
C SER A 293 21.06 -0.22 -11.53
N ASN A 294 20.56 -0.59 -12.70
CA ASN A 294 21.28 -0.45 -13.98
C ASN A 294 21.55 1.03 -14.31
N GLU A 295 20.57 1.93 -14.12
CA GLU A 295 20.78 3.37 -14.30
C GLU A 295 21.89 3.92 -13.38
N GLN A 296 21.93 3.47 -12.13
CA GLN A 296 22.98 3.89 -11.18
C GLN A 296 24.37 3.38 -11.58
N MET A 297 24.44 2.36 -12.43
CA MET A 297 25.69 1.87 -13.03
C MET A 297 26.02 2.53 -14.37
N GLY A 298 25.15 3.39 -14.91
CA GLY A 298 25.28 3.95 -16.26
C GLY A 298 24.90 2.96 -17.38
N GLU A 299 24.32 1.81 -17.03
CA GLU A 299 23.89 0.78 -17.97
C GLU A 299 22.47 1.10 -18.46
N TYR A 300 22.35 2.07 -19.38
CA TYR A 300 21.05 2.62 -19.76
C TYR A 300 20.22 1.70 -20.67
N GLU A 301 20.81 0.91 -21.56
CA GLU A 301 20.07 -0.06 -22.38
C GLU A 301 19.29 -1.08 -21.54
N PRO A 302 19.91 -1.83 -20.61
CA PRO A 302 19.16 -2.80 -19.81
C PRO A 302 18.12 -2.10 -18.92
N ALA A 303 18.38 -0.88 -18.44
CA ALA A 303 17.39 -0.10 -17.70
C ALA A 303 16.16 0.26 -18.56
N ILE A 304 16.38 0.77 -19.77
CA ILE A 304 15.30 1.11 -20.71
C ILE A 304 14.49 -0.14 -21.08
N ALA A 305 15.15 -1.28 -21.29
CA ALA A 305 14.49 -2.54 -21.61
C ALA A 305 13.54 -2.98 -20.49
N ASP A 306 13.97 -2.88 -19.23
CA ASP A 306 13.13 -3.20 -18.07
C ASP A 306 11.97 -2.24 -17.91
N TYR A 307 12.19 -0.93 -18.09
CA TYR A 307 11.10 0.04 -18.04
C TYR A 307 10.05 -0.20 -19.11
N LYS A 308 10.47 -0.50 -20.35
CA LYS A 308 9.55 -0.86 -21.43
C LYS A 308 8.77 -2.13 -21.10
N ARG A 309 9.44 -3.15 -20.54
CA ARG A 309 8.79 -4.38 -20.10
C ARG A 309 7.75 -4.13 -19.01
N VAL A 310 7.99 -3.20 -18.09
CA VAL A 310 6.98 -2.82 -17.10
C VAL A 310 5.77 -2.17 -17.78
N ILE A 311 5.97 -1.30 -18.77
CA ILE A 311 4.87 -0.69 -19.53
C ILE A 311 4.06 -1.74 -20.30
N GLU A 312 4.70 -2.80 -20.79
CA GLU A 312 4.02 -3.93 -21.44
C GLU A 312 3.17 -4.76 -20.45
N ILE A 313 3.67 -4.96 -19.23
CA ILE A 313 2.99 -5.77 -18.20
C ILE A 313 1.89 -4.97 -17.49
N ASP A 314 2.18 -3.73 -17.11
CA ASP A 314 1.31 -2.81 -16.37
C ASP A 314 1.25 -1.47 -17.13
N PRO A 315 0.40 -1.36 -18.16
CA PRO A 315 0.31 -0.17 -19.02
C PRO A 315 -0.14 1.11 -18.30
N VAL A 316 -0.65 0.97 -17.08
CA VAL A 316 -1.11 2.08 -16.22
C VAL A 316 -0.14 2.33 -15.05
N ASN A 317 1.09 1.82 -15.15
CA ASN A 317 2.18 2.19 -14.26
C ASN A 317 2.87 3.47 -14.73
N TRP A 318 2.71 4.55 -13.96
CA TRP A 318 3.29 5.84 -14.32
C TRP A 318 4.81 5.90 -14.07
N LYS A 319 5.34 5.04 -13.20
CA LYS A 319 6.75 5.12 -12.75
C LYS A 319 7.76 4.89 -13.87
N PRO A 320 7.67 3.81 -14.69
CA PRO A 320 8.58 3.62 -15.81
C PRO A 320 8.60 4.80 -16.77
N HIS A 321 7.44 5.42 -17.03
CA HIS A 321 7.36 6.61 -17.87
C HIS A 321 8.15 7.78 -17.29
N THR A 322 8.04 8.05 -15.98
CA THR A 322 8.89 9.08 -15.35
C THR A 322 10.37 8.75 -15.41
N CYS A 323 10.75 7.48 -15.25
CA CYS A 323 12.16 7.07 -15.29
C CYS A 323 12.71 7.18 -16.72
N LEU A 324 11.98 6.70 -17.73
CA LEU A 324 12.33 6.84 -19.14
C LEU A 324 12.43 8.31 -19.54
N ALA A 325 11.52 9.17 -19.06
CA ALA A 325 11.60 10.60 -19.31
C ALA A 325 12.91 11.20 -18.81
N ILE A 326 13.36 10.80 -17.62
CA ILE A 326 14.65 11.24 -17.05
C ILE A 326 15.83 10.66 -17.84
N VAL A 327 15.81 9.38 -18.20
CA VAL A 327 16.87 8.77 -19.02
C VAL A 327 17.01 9.51 -20.36
N TYR A 328 15.92 9.68 -21.10
CA TYR A 328 15.96 10.36 -22.39
C TYR A 328 16.22 11.87 -22.27
N GLY A 329 15.91 12.50 -21.14
CA GLY A 329 16.11 13.95 -20.97
C GLY A 329 17.47 14.34 -20.42
N ALA A 330 18.07 13.47 -19.60
CA ALA A 330 19.17 13.84 -18.70
C ALA A 330 20.27 12.77 -18.56
N SER A 331 20.29 11.71 -19.38
CA SER A 331 21.39 10.73 -19.33
C SER A 331 22.77 11.39 -19.50
N GLU A 332 23.78 10.91 -18.76
CA GLU A 332 25.18 11.34 -18.95
C GLU A 332 25.68 11.02 -20.35
N GLN A 333 25.18 9.91 -20.92
CA GLN A 333 25.58 9.40 -22.21
C GLN A 333 24.66 9.97 -23.30
N ASP A 334 25.23 10.81 -24.17
CA ASP A 334 24.54 11.57 -25.21
C ASP A 334 23.66 10.72 -26.12
N GLU A 335 24.07 9.49 -26.43
CA GLU A 335 23.34 8.56 -27.30
C GLU A 335 21.97 8.12 -26.75
N PHE A 336 21.77 8.20 -25.43
CA PHE A 336 20.45 7.96 -24.83
C PHE A 336 19.63 9.22 -24.68
N ARG A 337 20.19 10.42 -24.92
CA ARG A 337 19.39 11.64 -24.82
C ARG A 337 18.53 11.82 -26.06
N ASN A 338 17.22 11.91 -25.83
CA ASN A 338 16.19 12.10 -26.85
C ASN A 338 15.06 12.98 -26.28
N ALA A 339 15.16 14.30 -26.49
CA ALA A 339 14.22 15.26 -25.90
C ALA A 339 12.75 15.05 -26.32
N PRO A 340 12.41 14.69 -27.58
CA PRO A 340 11.04 14.32 -27.94
C PRO A 340 10.50 13.11 -27.17
N GLN A 341 11.28 12.03 -27.03
CA GLN A 341 10.86 10.85 -26.26
C GLN A 341 10.76 11.16 -24.77
N SER A 342 11.65 12.00 -24.25
CA SER A 342 11.59 12.47 -22.86
C SER A 342 10.25 13.15 -22.56
N LEU A 343 9.84 14.11 -23.39
CA LEU A 343 8.57 14.82 -23.22
C LEU A 343 7.37 13.90 -23.39
N GLN A 344 7.40 12.99 -24.38
CA GLN A 344 6.33 12.03 -24.59
C GLN A 344 6.09 11.18 -23.33
N HIS A 345 7.14 10.59 -22.76
CA HIS A 345 7.00 9.77 -21.56
C HIS A 345 6.65 10.59 -20.31
N ALA A 346 7.20 11.80 -20.16
CA ALA A 346 6.85 12.68 -19.05
C ALA A 346 5.35 13.05 -19.09
N GLN A 347 4.83 13.37 -20.27
CA GLN A 347 3.41 13.69 -20.47
C GLN A 347 2.52 12.47 -20.23
N GLN A 348 2.91 11.29 -20.72
CA GLN A 348 2.20 10.04 -20.45
C GLN A 348 2.09 9.76 -18.94
N ALA A 349 3.20 9.87 -18.20
CA ALA A 349 3.18 9.70 -16.75
C ALA A 349 2.27 10.72 -16.06
N PHE A 350 2.35 11.97 -16.51
CA PHE A 350 1.54 13.05 -15.96
C PHE A 350 0.05 12.72 -16.15
N ASP A 351 -0.40 12.39 -17.36
CA ASP A 351 -1.82 12.21 -17.68
C ASP A 351 -2.46 10.93 -17.13
N MET A 352 -1.64 9.97 -16.69
CA MET A 352 -2.08 8.62 -16.32
C MET A 352 -2.92 8.58 -15.02
N LEU A 353 -2.54 9.36 -14.01
CA LEU A 353 -3.20 9.36 -12.69
C LEU A 353 -3.95 10.66 -12.43
N PRO A 354 -5.10 10.68 -11.74
CA PRO A 354 -5.74 11.92 -11.32
C PRO A 354 -4.83 12.77 -10.41
N THR A 355 -4.18 12.14 -9.44
CA THR A 355 -3.24 12.79 -8.52
C THR A 355 -1.83 12.86 -9.12
N ARG A 356 -1.26 14.06 -9.18
CA ARG A 356 0.08 14.32 -9.74
C ARG A 356 1.14 14.43 -8.66
N TYR A 357 2.25 13.70 -8.83
CA TYR A 357 3.35 13.66 -7.88
C TYR A 357 4.50 14.58 -8.27
N TRP A 358 5.28 15.03 -7.28
CA TRP A 358 6.44 15.91 -7.50
C TRP A 358 7.43 15.34 -8.52
N VAL A 359 7.60 14.02 -8.57
CA VAL A 359 8.46 13.34 -9.56
C VAL A 359 7.94 13.49 -11.00
N MET A 360 6.62 13.53 -11.21
CA MET A 360 6.03 13.74 -12.54
C MET A 360 6.24 15.18 -13.01
N TYR A 361 6.06 16.15 -12.11
CA TYR A 361 6.40 17.55 -12.37
C TYR A 361 7.90 17.70 -12.70
N GLY A 362 8.78 17.05 -11.92
CA GLY A 362 10.22 17.05 -12.16
C GLY A 362 10.61 16.39 -13.48
N ALA A 363 9.91 15.33 -13.91
CA ALA A 363 10.14 14.68 -15.19
C ALA A 363 9.74 15.60 -16.37
N LEU A 364 8.60 16.29 -16.29
CA LEU A 364 8.21 17.30 -17.28
C LEU A 364 9.21 18.46 -17.33
N ALA A 365 9.67 18.93 -16.17
CA ALA A 365 10.67 19.98 -16.12
C ALA A 365 11.97 19.60 -16.83
N VAL A 366 12.47 18.38 -16.57
CA VAL A 366 13.65 17.83 -17.26
C VAL A 366 13.40 17.72 -18.77
N ALA A 367 12.23 17.23 -19.19
CA ALA A 367 11.89 17.09 -20.60
C ALA A 367 11.85 18.43 -21.34
N TYR A 368 11.23 19.47 -20.75
CA TYR A 368 11.22 20.82 -21.34
C TYR A 368 12.63 21.44 -21.37
N ALA A 369 13.44 21.25 -20.33
CA ALA A 369 14.81 21.72 -20.31
C ALA A 369 15.66 21.05 -21.41
N ALA A 370 15.44 19.76 -21.69
CA ALA A 370 16.11 19.04 -22.76
C ALA A 370 15.73 19.56 -24.17
N GLN A 371 14.57 20.21 -24.31
CA GLN A 371 14.15 20.92 -25.54
C GLN A 371 14.62 22.38 -25.58
N GLY A 372 15.31 22.87 -24.54
CA GLY A 372 15.69 24.28 -24.39
C GLY A 372 14.56 25.20 -23.95
N GLU A 373 13.37 24.66 -23.61
CA GLU A 373 12.22 25.42 -23.13
C GLU A 373 12.33 25.68 -21.62
N PHE A 374 13.33 26.47 -21.22
CA PHE A 374 13.66 26.70 -19.81
C PHE A 374 12.56 27.40 -19.00
N ASP A 375 11.77 28.29 -19.62
CA ASP A 375 10.66 28.96 -18.94
C ASP A 375 9.63 27.96 -18.40
N LYS A 376 9.24 26.98 -19.23
CA LYS A 376 8.35 25.88 -18.82
C LYS A 376 9.04 24.95 -17.83
N ALA A 377 10.31 24.64 -18.05
CA ALA A 377 11.07 23.80 -17.13
C ALA A 377 11.07 24.39 -15.70
N ILE A 378 11.27 25.70 -15.57
CA ILE A 378 11.23 26.42 -14.29
C ILE A 378 9.84 26.36 -13.66
N GLU A 379 8.77 26.55 -14.44
CA GLU A 379 7.38 26.46 -13.95
C GLU A 379 7.10 25.08 -13.34
N PHE A 380 7.32 24.00 -14.09
CA PHE A 380 7.10 22.63 -13.62
C PHE A 380 8.03 22.27 -12.46
N GLN A 381 9.28 22.75 -12.45
CA GLN A 381 10.23 22.46 -11.38
C GLN A 381 9.85 23.16 -10.07
N LYS A 382 9.21 24.34 -10.11
CA LYS A 382 8.64 24.99 -8.92
C LYS A 382 7.50 24.17 -8.31
N GLU A 383 6.62 23.64 -9.15
CA GLU A 383 5.54 22.75 -8.69
C GLU A 383 6.09 21.45 -8.08
N ALA A 384 7.16 20.90 -8.66
CA ALA A 384 7.90 19.78 -8.08
C ALA A 384 8.46 20.14 -6.70
N LEU A 385 9.13 21.30 -6.57
CA LEU A 385 9.72 21.75 -5.31
C LEU A 385 8.69 21.96 -4.20
N ALA A 386 7.52 22.50 -4.54
CA ALA A 386 6.44 22.72 -3.59
C ALA A 386 5.92 21.42 -2.96
N ARG A 387 5.93 20.32 -3.72
CA ARG A 387 5.39 18.99 -3.33
C ARG A 387 6.46 17.98 -2.91
N ALA A 388 7.73 18.28 -3.16
CA ALA A 388 8.83 17.37 -2.86
C ALA A 388 8.94 17.13 -1.33
N PRO A 389 9.17 15.88 -0.89
CA PRO A 389 9.47 15.59 0.49
C PRO A 389 10.79 16.28 0.89
N THR A 390 10.93 16.61 2.17
CA THR A 390 12.04 17.43 2.69
C THR A 390 13.42 16.93 2.25
N MET A 391 13.63 15.61 2.21
CA MET A 391 14.91 15.01 1.80
C MET A 391 15.26 15.27 0.32
N GLU A 392 14.25 15.43 -0.54
CA GLU A 392 14.42 15.62 -1.99
C GLU A 392 14.48 17.09 -2.39
N LYS A 393 14.03 18.01 -1.51
CA LYS A 393 13.97 19.45 -1.82
C LYS A 393 15.31 20.02 -2.27
N ASN A 394 16.43 19.54 -1.72
CA ASN A 394 17.75 19.99 -2.12
C ASN A 394 18.06 19.62 -3.58
N ALA A 395 17.86 18.36 -3.97
CA ALA A 395 18.09 17.91 -5.34
C ALA A 395 17.13 18.57 -6.34
N VAL A 396 15.87 18.75 -5.94
CA VAL A 396 14.86 19.46 -6.75
C VAL A 396 15.23 20.94 -6.91
N ASN A 397 15.75 21.59 -5.87
CA ASN A 397 16.18 22.99 -5.93
C ASN A 397 17.45 23.18 -6.77
N ARG A 398 18.39 22.24 -6.75
CA ARG A 398 19.58 22.29 -7.64
C ARG A 398 19.18 22.27 -9.12
N ARG A 399 18.26 21.38 -9.49
CA ARG A 399 17.68 21.36 -10.85
C ARG A 399 17.02 22.69 -11.21
N LEU A 400 16.28 23.30 -10.29
CA LEU A 400 15.69 24.62 -10.50
C LEU A 400 16.75 25.70 -10.76
N GLN A 401 17.87 25.68 -10.03
CA GLN A 401 18.98 26.60 -10.24
C GLN A 401 19.60 26.43 -11.64
N LEU A 402 19.86 25.19 -12.07
CA LEU A 402 20.36 24.91 -13.42
C LEU A 402 19.42 25.47 -14.50
N PHE A 403 18.11 25.25 -14.35
CA PHE A 403 17.14 25.75 -15.32
C PHE A 403 17.06 27.28 -15.36
N ASN A 404 17.19 27.96 -14.21
CA ASN A 404 17.29 29.42 -14.16
C ASN A 404 18.55 29.96 -14.87
N GLU A 405 19.64 29.18 -14.91
CA GLU A 405 20.85 29.51 -15.64
C GLU A 405 20.80 29.14 -17.13
N GLY A 406 19.67 28.61 -17.61
CA GLY A 406 19.53 28.12 -18.99
C GLY A 406 20.36 26.87 -19.28
N LYS A 407 20.66 26.07 -18.24
CA LYS A 407 21.45 24.83 -18.36
C LYS A 407 20.53 23.61 -18.20
N PRO A 408 20.65 22.59 -19.08
CA PRO A 408 19.93 21.35 -18.90
C PRO A 408 20.46 20.61 -17.67
N TYR A 409 19.61 19.78 -17.07
CA TYR A 409 20.03 18.84 -16.04
C TYR A 409 20.61 17.60 -16.72
N ILE A 410 21.83 17.24 -16.34
CA ILE A 410 22.46 15.97 -16.70
C ILE A 410 22.65 15.21 -15.39
N ARG A 411 22.08 14.01 -15.32
CA ARG A 411 22.05 13.19 -14.12
C ARG A 411 23.42 12.59 -13.89
N SER A 412 24.16 13.07 -12.88
CA SER A 412 25.47 12.47 -12.59
C SER A 412 25.35 11.16 -11.80
N ALA A 413 26.23 10.18 -12.01
CA ALA A 413 26.30 8.96 -11.18
C ALA A 413 26.62 9.22 -9.69
N THR A 414 26.94 10.46 -9.33
CA THR A 414 27.31 10.91 -7.98
C THR A 414 26.24 11.75 -7.26
N GLU A 415 25.09 12.00 -7.91
CA GLU A 415 23.93 12.71 -7.33
C GLU A 415 22.73 11.77 -7.15
#